data_AF-A0A3B8SST2-F1
#
_entry.id   AF-A0A3B8SST2-F1
#
_cell.length_a   1.000
_cell.length_b   1.000
_cell.length_c   1.000
_cell.angle_alpha   90.00
_cell.angle_beta   90.00
_cell.angle_gamma   90.00
#
_symmetry.space_group_name_H-M   'P 1'
#
loop_
_entity.id
_entity.type
_entity.pdbx_description
1 polymer ?
#
loop_
_entity_poly.entity_id
_entity_poly.type
_entity_poly.pdbx_seq_one_letter_code
_entity_poly.pdbx_strand_id
1 'polypeptide(L)'
;MNQKYVLAIKRNNNDFLPLEWHLTPYYKGQDMSTLEGIDSYTKPISEVDLLISLTDLNILSLEERFKNFTIIYQEKGRIRELKDGPLFITTPSITDDELINFILNNMFDKKIINKIYNVCTTIKVKDHNLEKFKLSLNNLDKLYERNKKAPEIALNILKKIPYDFRRSILIRTYVKVIQNDLNKR
;
A
#
# COMPACT_ATOMS: atom_id res chain seq x y z
N MET A 1 -1.89 13.88 13.77
CA MET A 1 -2.62 14.59 12.70
C MET A 1 -2.99 13.56 11.65
N ASN A 2 -4.28 13.36 11.39
CA ASN A 2 -4.71 12.50 10.29
C ASN A 2 -4.39 13.23 8.98
N GLN A 3 -3.47 12.66 8.19
CA GLN A 3 -3.17 13.13 6.85
C GLN A 3 -4.44 12.94 5.99
N LYS A 4 -4.84 13.98 5.27
CA LYS A 4 -5.88 13.87 4.24
C LYS A 4 -5.22 13.55 2.91
N TYR A 5 -5.72 12.53 2.25
CA TYR A 5 -5.27 12.08 0.95
C TYR A 5 -6.26 12.48 -0.14
N VAL A 6 -5.76 12.60 -1.37
CA VAL A 6 -6.55 12.92 -2.55
C VAL A 6 -6.07 12.05 -3.71
N LEU A 7 -6.99 11.34 -4.35
CA LEU A 7 -6.73 10.69 -5.64
C LEU A 7 -6.66 11.76 -6.71
N ALA A 8 -5.61 11.75 -7.53
CA ALA A 8 -5.34 12.78 -8.51
C ALA A 8 -4.75 12.18 -9.79
N ILE A 9 -4.77 12.96 -10.87
CA ILE A 9 -4.02 12.68 -12.09
C ILE A 9 -2.77 13.53 -12.12
N LYS A 10 -1.62 12.89 -12.36
CA LYS A 10 -0.35 13.58 -12.48
C LYS A 10 -0.16 14.07 -13.91
N ARG A 11 -0.31 15.39 -14.10
CA ARG A 11 -0.15 16.02 -15.42
C ARG A 11 1.33 16.21 -15.76
N ASN A 12 2.08 16.80 -14.83
CA ASN A 12 3.52 17.08 -14.92
C ASN A 12 4.18 16.97 -13.53
N ASN A 13 5.48 17.31 -13.45
CA ASN A 13 6.17 17.38 -12.17
C ASN A 13 5.54 18.46 -11.26
N ASN A 14 5.04 18.03 -10.10
CA ASN A 14 4.33 18.87 -9.12
C ASN A 14 3.02 19.50 -9.62
N ASP A 15 2.48 19.02 -10.74
CA ASP A 15 1.18 19.44 -11.27
C ASP A 15 0.20 18.26 -11.20
N PHE A 16 -0.81 18.43 -10.37
CA PHE A 16 -1.77 17.39 -10.02
C PHE A 16 -3.19 17.93 -10.20
N LEU A 17 -4.02 17.16 -10.88
CA LEU A 17 -5.45 17.40 -10.98
C LEU A 17 -6.18 16.51 -9.96
N PRO A 18 -6.76 17.07 -8.88
CA PRO A 18 -7.62 16.32 -7.98
C PRO A 18 -8.79 15.68 -8.73
N LEU A 19 -9.09 14.43 -8.40
CA LEU A 19 -10.16 13.71 -9.06
C LEU A 19 -11.53 14.04 -8.44
N GLU A 20 -12.50 14.38 -9.28
CA GLU A 20 -13.91 14.51 -8.88
C GLU A 20 -14.60 13.14 -8.83
N TRP A 21 -14.13 12.28 -7.92
CA TRP A 21 -14.57 10.88 -7.79
C TRP A 21 -16.09 10.73 -7.59
N HIS A 22 -16.76 11.73 -7.00
CA HIS A 22 -18.20 11.71 -6.72
C HIS A 22 -19.07 11.77 -7.98
N LEU A 23 -18.49 12.18 -9.11
CA LEU A 23 -19.16 12.20 -10.40
C LEU A 23 -19.07 10.85 -11.13
N THR A 24 -18.20 9.95 -10.67
CA THR A 24 -17.99 8.65 -11.32
C THR A 24 -19.03 7.62 -10.86
N PRO A 25 -19.46 6.69 -11.74
CA PRO A 25 -20.42 5.64 -11.37
C PRO A 25 -19.86 4.60 -10.39
N TYR A 26 -18.54 4.60 -10.18
CA TYR A 26 -17.88 3.65 -9.28
C TYR A 26 -17.92 4.05 -7.81
N TYR A 27 -18.28 5.29 -7.51
CA TYR A 27 -18.33 5.77 -6.14
C TYR A 27 -19.51 5.14 -5.38
N LYS A 28 -19.22 4.56 -4.20
CA LYS A 28 -20.20 3.85 -3.36
C LYS A 28 -20.25 4.39 -1.92
N GLY A 29 -19.86 5.64 -1.70
CA GLY A 29 -19.92 6.27 -0.38
C GLY A 29 -18.66 6.09 0.48
N GLN A 30 -17.54 5.66 -0.10
CA GLN A 30 -16.27 5.50 0.63
C GLN A 30 -15.69 6.86 1.08
N ASP A 31 -15.00 6.91 2.22
CA ASP A 31 -14.29 8.12 2.64
C ASP A 31 -13.00 8.32 1.84
N MET A 32 -13.11 9.08 0.74
CA MET A 32 -12.01 9.38 -0.19
C MET A 32 -10.92 10.31 0.38
N SER A 33 -11.02 10.73 1.65
CA SER A 33 -9.95 11.45 2.34
C SER A 33 -8.91 10.54 3.01
N THR A 34 -9.13 9.22 2.98
CA THR A 34 -8.26 8.19 3.58
C THR A 34 -7.66 7.26 2.51
N LEU A 35 -6.49 6.66 2.79
CA LEU A 35 -5.93 5.64 1.87
C LEU A 35 -6.82 4.41 1.77
N GLU A 36 -7.48 4.02 2.86
CA GLU A 36 -8.40 2.88 2.86
C GLU A 36 -9.62 3.13 1.97
N GLY A 37 -10.18 4.34 2.00
CA GLY A 37 -11.28 4.72 1.11
C GLY A 37 -10.85 4.80 -0.35
N ILE A 38 -9.69 5.42 -0.65
CA ILE A 38 -9.14 5.47 -2.01
C ILE A 38 -8.88 4.06 -2.56
N ASP A 39 -8.27 3.18 -1.77
CA ASP A 39 -8.02 1.79 -2.16
C ASP A 39 -9.33 1.02 -2.34
N SER A 40 -10.33 1.24 -1.48
CA SER A 40 -11.65 0.61 -1.61
C SER A 40 -12.42 1.08 -2.86
N TYR A 41 -12.15 2.31 -3.31
CA TYR A 41 -12.68 2.84 -4.57
C TYR A 41 -11.92 2.30 -5.78
N THR A 42 -10.59 2.27 -5.75
CA THR A 42 -9.76 1.94 -6.92
C THR A 42 -9.57 0.43 -7.18
N LYS A 43 -9.48 -0.40 -6.12
CA LYS A 43 -9.21 -1.85 -6.24
C LYS A 43 -10.16 -2.64 -7.14
N PRO A 44 -11.48 -2.36 -7.18
CA PRO A 44 -12.39 -3.14 -8.03
C PRO A 44 -12.41 -2.67 -9.50
N ILE A 45 -11.66 -1.62 -9.85
CA ILE A 45 -11.72 -0.97 -11.17
C ILE A 45 -10.36 -1.14 -11.86
N SER A 46 -10.36 -1.26 -13.19
CA SER A 46 -9.14 -1.06 -13.96
C SER A 46 -8.82 0.43 -14.12
N GLU A 47 -7.53 0.76 -14.19
CA GLU A 47 -7.09 2.14 -14.45
C GLU A 47 -7.68 2.70 -15.75
N VAL A 48 -7.77 1.84 -16.78
CA VAL A 48 -8.31 2.18 -18.10
C VAL A 48 -9.80 2.49 -18.04
N ASP A 49 -10.59 1.69 -17.32
CA ASP A 49 -12.03 1.92 -17.21
C ASP A 49 -12.32 3.24 -16.49
N LEU A 50 -11.55 3.55 -15.45
CA LEU A 50 -11.67 4.83 -14.76
C LEU A 50 -11.32 6.01 -15.70
N LEU A 51 -10.25 5.92 -16.49
CA LEU A 51 -9.90 6.97 -17.47
C LEU A 51 -10.98 7.18 -18.52
N ILE A 52 -11.56 6.09 -19.04
CA ILE A 52 -12.67 6.15 -20.02
C ILE A 52 -13.85 6.87 -19.39
N SER A 53 -14.30 6.42 -18.20
CA SER A 53 -15.44 7.04 -17.52
C SER A 53 -15.24 8.54 -17.26
N LEU A 54 -14.04 8.96 -16.88
CA LEU A 54 -13.74 10.37 -16.63
C LEU A 54 -13.72 11.21 -17.92
N THR A 55 -13.28 10.62 -19.03
CA THR A 55 -13.31 11.27 -20.34
C THR A 55 -14.76 11.41 -20.83
N ASP A 56 -15.56 10.36 -20.70
CA ASP A 56 -16.97 10.35 -21.13
C ASP A 56 -17.83 11.35 -20.33
N LEU A 57 -17.47 11.59 -19.06
CA LEU A 57 -18.09 12.60 -18.20
C LEU A 57 -17.57 14.02 -18.43
N ASN A 58 -16.66 14.23 -19.39
CA ASN A 58 -15.95 15.50 -19.63
C ASN A 58 -15.22 16.06 -18.39
N ILE A 59 -14.82 15.18 -17.47
CA ILE A 59 -14.00 15.55 -16.30
C ILE A 59 -12.53 15.68 -16.72
N LEU A 60 -12.11 14.89 -17.70
CA LEU A 60 -10.77 14.93 -18.30
C LEU A 60 -10.84 15.30 -19.77
N SER A 61 -9.85 16.07 -20.20
CA SER A 61 -9.57 16.27 -21.62
C SER A 61 -8.98 15.00 -22.25
N LEU A 62 -9.09 14.88 -23.58
CA LEU A 62 -8.51 13.76 -24.34
C LEU A 62 -6.99 13.65 -24.16
N GLU A 63 -6.28 14.76 -23.92
CA GLU A 63 -4.84 14.77 -23.68
C GLU A 63 -4.46 14.13 -22.33
N GLU A 64 -5.35 14.19 -21.35
CA GLU A 64 -5.14 13.65 -20.01
C GLU A 64 -5.41 12.15 -19.93
N ARG A 65 -6.04 11.57 -20.95
CA ARG A 65 -6.34 10.12 -21.04
C ARG A 65 -5.10 9.23 -21.00
N PHE A 66 -3.91 9.79 -21.24
CA PHE A 66 -2.62 9.06 -21.19
C PHE A 66 -1.81 9.33 -19.92
N LYS A 67 -2.39 10.04 -18.93
CA LYS A 67 -1.70 10.40 -17.69
C LYS A 67 -1.97 9.33 -16.61
N ASN A 68 -1.05 9.23 -15.65
CA ASN A 68 -1.12 8.24 -14.59
C ASN A 68 -1.89 8.79 -13.38
N PHE A 69 -2.66 7.94 -12.71
CA PHE A 69 -3.19 8.29 -11.40
C PHE A 69 -2.10 8.27 -10.33
N THR A 70 -2.30 9.11 -9.33
CA THR A 70 -1.43 9.21 -8.17
C THR A 70 -2.26 9.55 -6.94
N ILE A 71 -1.67 9.39 -5.75
CA ILE A 71 -2.26 9.85 -4.51
C ILE A 71 -1.41 11.00 -3.99
N ILE A 72 -2.02 12.12 -3.67
CA ILE A 72 -1.35 13.29 -3.10
C ILE A 72 -1.84 13.55 -1.68
N TYR A 73 -1.01 14.23 -0.89
CA TYR A 73 -1.34 14.69 0.46
C TYR A 73 -0.63 16.01 0.76
N GLN A 74 -1.12 16.75 1.75
CA GLN A 74 -0.47 18.00 2.18
C GLN A 74 0.45 17.74 3.38
N GLU A 75 1.68 18.25 3.29
CA GLU A 75 2.66 18.19 4.37
C GLU A 75 3.41 19.52 4.46
N LYS A 76 3.33 20.20 5.61
CA LYS A 76 4.00 21.49 5.88
C LYS A 76 3.69 22.54 4.80
N GLY A 77 2.42 22.63 4.40
CA GLY A 77 1.94 23.57 3.37
C GLY A 77 2.28 23.19 1.93
N ARG A 78 2.95 22.05 1.68
CA ARG A 78 3.31 21.59 0.33
C ARG A 78 2.51 20.35 -0.05
N ILE A 79 2.14 20.25 -1.33
CA ILE A 79 1.58 19.03 -1.92
C ILE A 79 2.72 18.03 -2.11
N ARG A 80 2.49 16.79 -1.68
CA ARG A 80 3.42 15.67 -1.80
C ARG A 80 2.73 14.53 -2.50
N GLU A 81 3.48 13.83 -3.33
CA GLU A 81 3.06 12.59 -3.96
C GLU A 81 3.37 11.39 -3.05
N LEU A 82 2.40 10.50 -2.90
CA LEU A 82 2.58 9.23 -2.23
C LEU A 82 3.30 8.26 -3.16
N LYS A 83 4.44 7.74 -2.72
CA LYS A 83 5.30 6.86 -3.53
C LYS A 83 4.62 5.56 -3.98
N ASP A 84 3.70 5.03 -3.17
CA ASP A 84 3.13 3.71 -3.37
C ASP A 84 1.84 3.73 -4.22
N GLY A 85 1.55 4.84 -4.92
CA GLY A 85 0.46 4.99 -5.91
C GLY A 85 -0.94 4.58 -5.44
N PRO A 86 -1.98 4.65 -6.29
CA PRO A 86 -3.27 3.98 -6.08
C PRO A 86 -3.20 2.47 -6.37
N LEU A 87 -4.12 1.69 -5.79
CA LEU A 87 -4.21 0.25 -6.03
C LEU A 87 -5.41 -0.07 -6.93
N PHE A 88 -5.16 -0.28 -8.22
CA PHE A 88 -6.18 -0.77 -9.17
C PHE A 88 -6.26 -2.29 -9.15
N ILE A 89 -7.26 -2.85 -9.85
CA ILE A 89 -7.45 -4.30 -9.95
C ILE A 89 -6.23 -5.03 -10.54
N THR A 90 -5.49 -4.36 -11.41
CA THR A 90 -4.27 -4.87 -12.04
C THR A 90 -3.02 -4.63 -11.20
N THR A 91 -3.11 -3.82 -10.14
CA THR A 91 -1.97 -3.52 -9.29
C THR A 91 -1.64 -4.74 -8.44
N PRO A 92 -0.44 -5.32 -8.59
CA PRO A 92 -0.05 -6.48 -7.81
C PRO A 92 0.00 -6.11 -6.32
N SER A 93 -0.75 -6.86 -5.51
CA SER A 93 -0.79 -6.66 -4.06
C SER A 93 -0.87 -8.00 -3.35
N ILE A 94 -0.58 -7.97 -2.05
CA ILE A 94 -0.73 -9.09 -1.14
C ILE A 94 -1.59 -8.65 0.03
N THR A 95 -2.34 -9.60 0.57
CA THR A 95 -3.10 -9.48 1.80
C THR A 95 -2.19 -9.63 3.02
N ASP A 96 -2.71 -9.27 4.18
CA ASP A 96 -2.03 -9.48 5.46
C ASP A 96 -1.67 -10.96 5.66
N ASP A 97 -2.61 -11.87 5.35
CA ASP A 97 -2.42 -13.31 5.54
C ASP A 97 -1.40 -13.88 4.55
N GLU A 98 -1.40 -13.43 3.30
CA GLU A 98 -0.38 -13.83 2.32
C GLU A 98 1.03 -13.38 2.75
N LEU A 99 1.17 -12.17 3.29
CA LEU A 99 2.45 -11.73 3.83
C LEU A 99 2.87 -12.55 5.05
N ILE A 100 1.96 -12.82 5.99
CA ILE A 100 2.25 -13.65 7.17
C ILE A 100 2.70 -15.05 6.75
N ASN A 101 1.98 -15.69 5.83
CA ASN A 101 2.33 -17.01 5.31
C ASN A 101 3.67 -16.99 4.58
N PHE A 102 3.95 -15.95 3.79
CA PHE A 102 5.26 -15.78 3.14
C PHE A 102 6.39 -15.69 4.17
N ILE A 103 6.21 -14.93 5.25
CA ILE A 103 7.19 -14.80 6.34
C ILE A 103 7.39 -16.16 7.02
N LEU A 104 6.32 -16.88 7.35
CA LEU A 104 6.40 -18.19 8.00
C LEU A 104 7.14 -19.22 7.14
N ASN A 105 6.86 -19.25 5.84
CA ASN A 105 7.52 -20.14 4.88
C ASN A 105 9.02 -19.83 4.70
N ASN A 106 9.45 -18.61 5.02
CA ASN A 106 10.83 -18.15 4.88
C ASN A 106 11.47 -17.77 6.24
N MET A 107 10.90 -18.21 7.37
CA MET A 107 11.29 -17.67 8.68
C MET A 107 12.74 -17.99 9.09
N PHE A 108 13.32 -19.03 8.50
CA PHE A 108 14.73 -19.39 8.68
C PHE A 108 15.66 -18.76 7.64
N ASP A 109 15.14 -18.15 6.56
CA ASP A 109 15.93 -17.38 5.61
C ASP A 109 16.14 -15.96 6.14
N LYS A 110 17.23 -15.76 6.88
CA LYS A 110 17.60 -14.45 7.42
C LYS A 110 17.76 -13.37 6.35
N LYS A 111 18.12 -13.70 5.10
CA LYS A 111 18.24 -12.71 4.02
C LYS A 111 16.86 -12.19 3.62
N ILE A 112 15.87 -13.07 3.48
CA ILE A 112 14.48 -12.67 3.17
C ILE A 112 13.88 -11.89 4.34
N ILE A 113 14.00 -12.40 5.56
CA ILE A 113 13.45 -11.72 6.75
C ILE A 113 14.06 -10.33 6.94
N ASN A 114 15.38 -10.18 6.76
CA ASN A 114 16.03 -8.87 6.86
C ASN A 114 15.55 -7.90 5.77
N LYS A 115 15.23 -8.36 4.55
CA LYS A 115 14.65 -7.48 3.52
C LYS A 115 13.27 -6.96 3.95
N ILE A 116 12.41 -7.82 4.50
CA ILE A 116 11.08 -7.44 4.99
C ILE A 116 11.21 -6.46 6.18
N TYR A 117 12.11 -6.76 7.12
CA TYR A 117 12.43 -5.86 8.23
C TYR A 117 12.88 -4.49 7.70
N ASN A 118 13.78 -4.44 6.72
CA ASN A 118 14.26 -3.20 6.13
C ASN A 118 13.13 -2.41 5.47
N VAL A 119 12.17 -3.06 4.79
CA VAL A 119 10.95 -2.38 4.31
C VAL A 119 10.23 -1.67 5.46
N CYS A 120 10.02 -2.35 6.58
CA CYS A 120 9.37 -1.79 7.77
C CYS A 120 10.15 -0.59 8.35
N THR A 121 11.48 -0.60 8.30
CA THR A 121 12.30 0.53 8.79
C THR A 121 12.23 1.77 7.90
N THR A 122 11.83 1.66 6.63
CA THR A 122 11.66 2.82 5.76
C THR A 122 10.49 3.72 6.14
N ILE A 123 9.56 3.21 6.96
CA ILE A 123 8.44 3.97 7.51
C ILE A 123 8.95 4.76 8.72
N LYS A 124 9.20 6.06 8.53
CA LYS A 124 9.79 6.97 9.52
C LYS A 124 8.78 7.50 10.55
N VAL A 125 7.85 6.66 10.99
CA VAL A 125 6.84 6.99 11.99
C VAL A 125 6.97 6.04 13.17
N LYS A 126 6.86 6.57 14.39
CA LYS A 126 6.81 5.76 15.61
C LYS A 126 5.39 5.24 15.81
N ASP A 127 5.21 3.94 15.63
CA ASP A 127 3.96 3.24 15.94
C ASP A 127 4.28 1.99 16.77
N HIS A 128 3.55 1.79 17.87
CA HIS A 128 3.81 0.70 18.81
C HIS A 128 3.63 -0.68 18.19
N ASN A 129 2.62 -0.85 17.34
CA ASN A 129 2.34 -2.13 16.70
C ASN A 129 3.36 -2.42 15.59
N LEU A 130 3.82 -1.40 14.87
CA LEU A 130 4.91 -1.51 13.91
C LEU A 130 6.23 -1.92 14.58
N GLU A 131 6.58 -1.30 15.71
CA GLU A 131 7.80 -1.69 16.45
C GLU A 131 7.70 -3.10 17.02
N LYS A 132 6.54 -3.51 17.52
CA LYS A 132 6.28 -4.90 17.91
C LYS A 132 6.43 -5.85 16.73
N PHE A 133 5.90 -5.51 15.56
CA PHE A 133 6.05 -6.33 14.36
C PHE A 133 7.51 -6.50 13.95
N LYS A 134 8.28 -5.42 13.94
CA LYS A 134 9.74 -5.43 13.69
C LYS A 134 10.49 -6.32 14.68
N LEU A 135 10.12 -6.24 15.97
CA LEU A 135 10.70 -7.11 17.00
C LEU A 135 10.33 -8.59 16.77
N SER A 136 9.09 -8.89 16.39
CA SER A 136 8.66 -10.24 16.03
C SER A 136 9.51 -10.80 14.88
N LEU A 137 9.70 -10.03 13.80
CA LEU A 137 10.53 -10.43 12.64
C LEU A 137 11.96 -10.81 13.06
N ASN A 138 12.58 -10.03 13.94
CA ASN A 138 13.96 -10.28 14.39
C ASN A 138 14.11 -11.50 15.31
N ASN A 139 13.02 -12.02 15.87
CA ASN A 139 13.05 -13.09 16.86
C ASN A 139 12.23 -14.31 16.44
N LEU A 140 11.90 -14.48 15.16
CA LEU A 140 11.06 -15.58 14.65
C LEU A 140 11.59 -16.97 15.04
N ASP A 141 12.90 -17.16 14.97
CA ASP A 141 13.60 -18.38 15.38
C ASP A 141 13.40 -18.69 16.87
N LYS A 142 13.70 -17.72 17.74
CA LYS A 142 13.54 -17.86 19.20
C LYS A 142 12.08 -18.06 19.60
N LEU A 143 11.15 -17.42 18.88
CA LEU A 143 9.71 -17.62 19.08
C LEU A 143 9.33 -19.06 18.73
N TYR A 144 9.79 -19.56 17.58
CA TYR A 144 9.52 -20.92 17.12
C TYR A 144 10.08 -21.98 18.07
N GLU A 145 11.31 -21.80 18.59
CA GLU A 145 11.93 -22.69 19.57
C GLU A 145 11.10 -22.81 20.87
N ARG A 146 10.50 -21.70 21.31
CA ARG A 146 9.66 -21.69 22.52
C ARG A 146 8.29 -22.33 22.28
N ASN A 147 7.68 -22.04 21.14
CA ASN A 147 6.38 -22.58 20.75
C ASN A 147 6.22 -22.45 19.23
N LYS A 148 5.98 -23.57 18.55
CA LYS A 148 5.82 -23.62 17.09
C LYS A 148 4.75 -22.66 16.54
N LYS A 149 3.73 -22.31 17.33
CA LYS A 149 2.67 -21.35 16.95
C LYS A 149 2.98 -19.89 17.32
N ALA A 150 4.01 -19.62 18.13
CA ALA A 150 4.33 -18.27 18.56
C ALA A 150 4.67 -17.31 17.41
N PRO A 151 5.38 -17.73 16.33
CA PRO A 151 5.63 -16.84 15.20
C PRO A 151 4.34 -16.31 14.56
N GLU A 152 3.36 -17.17 14.28
CA GLU A 152 2.08 -16.79 13.69
C GLU A 152 1.32 -15.78 14.57
N ILE A 153 1.24 -16.06 15.88
CA ILE A 153 0.61 -15.15 16.86
C ILE A 153 1.33 -13.80 16.89
N ALA A 154 2.66 -13.81 16.89
CA ALA A 154 3.48 -12.61 16.93
C ALA A 154 3.39 -11.78 15.64
N LEU A 155 3.19 -12.43 14.49
CA LEU A 155 3.04 -11.78 13.19
C LEU A 155 1.63 -11.22 12.96
N ASN A 156 0.61 -11.78 13.59
CA ASN A 156 -0.76 -11.24 13.57
C ASN A 156 -0.88 -9.79 14.10
N ILE A 157 0.15 -9.28 14.78
CA ILE A 157 0.25 -7.85 15.13
C ILE A 157 0.25 -6.95 13.88
N LEU A 158 0.65 -7.45 12.70
CA LEU A 158 0.55 -6.76 11.41
C LEU A 158 -0.85 -6.19 11.18
N LYS A 159 -1.89 -6.97 11.47
CA LYS A 159 -3.30 -6.59 11.31
C LYS A 159 -3.72 -5.44 12.22
N LYS A 160 -2.95 -5.14 13.26
CA LYS A 160 -3.18 -4.03 14.20
C LYS A 160 -2.38 -2.77 13.86
N ILE A 161 -1.50 -2.82 12.86
CA ILE A 161 -0.78 -1.65 12.36
C ILE A 161 -1.79 -0.74 11.63
N PRO A 162 -1.73 0.59 11.82
CA PRO A 162 -2.55 1.54 11.06
C PRO A 162 -2.48 1.29 9.55
N TYR A 163 -3.63 1.42 8.88
CA TYR A 163 -3.80 1.04 7.47
C TYR A 163 -2.71 1.62 6.57
N ASP A 164 -2.43 2.92 6.68
CA ASP A 164 -1.45 3.62 5.85
C ASP A 164 -0.06 2.95 5.88
N PHE A 165 0.39 2.56 7.08
CA PHE A 165 1.68 1.91 7.26
C PHE A 165 1.63 0.45 6.78
N ARG A 166 0.55 -0.26 7.14
CA ARG A 166 0.33 -1.65 6.72
C ARG A 166 0.31 -1.77 5.20
N ARG A 167 -0.47 -0.92 4.53
CA ARG A 167 -0.54 -0.78 3.06
C ARG A 167 0.85 -0.61 2.44
N SER A 168 1.67 0.31 2.98
CA SER A 168 3.03 0.53 2.48
C SER A 168 3.92 -0.70 2.67
N ILE A 169 3.80 -1.42 3.79
CA ILE A 169 4.53 -2.68 4.04
C ILE A 169 4.14 -3.73 3.00
N LEU A 170 2.84 -3.95 2.78
CA LEU A 170 2.33 -4.96 1.84
C LEU A 170 2.86 -4.71 0.42
N ILE A 171 2.64 -3.49 -0.11
CA ILE A 171 3.05 -3.10 -1.46
C ILE A 171 4.56 -3.24 -1.63
N ARG A 172 5.34 -2.64 -0.72
CA ARG A 172 6.80 -2.62 -0.86
C ARG A 172 7.42 -3.99 -0.64
N THR A 173 6.84 -4.83 0.21
CA THR A 173 7.31 -6.20 0.39
C THR A 173 7.05 -7.03 -0.85
N TYR A 174 5.86 -6.91 -1.44
CA TYR A 174 5.57 -7.58 -2.70
C TYR A 174 6.57 -7.18 -3.80
N VAL A 175 6.71 -5.89 -4.07
CA VAL A 175 7.57 -5.37 -5.15
C VAL A 175 9.06 -5.66 -4.90
N LYS A 176 9.55 -5.44 -3.68
CA LYS A 176 11.00 -5.50 -3.41
C LYS A 176 11.50 -6.89 -3.02
N VAL A 177 10.62 -7.74 -2.48
CA VAL A 177 11.02 -9.02 -1.90
C VAL A 177 10.41 -10.17 -2.68
N ILE A 178 9.09 -10.24 -2.77
CA ILE A 178 8.39 -11.41 -3.31
C ILE A 178 8.59 -11.51 -4.83
N GLN A 179 8.29 -10.45 -5.58
CA GLN A 179 8.43 -10.44 -7.03
C GLN A 179 9.89 -10.69 -7.46
N ASN A 180 10.84 -10.14 -6.71
CA ASN A 180 12.28 -10.35 -6.96
C ASN A 180 12.77 -11.75 -6.58
N ASP A 181 12.09 -12.47 -5.67
CA ASP A 181 12.40 -13.86 -5.34
C ASP A 181 11.85 -14.82 -6.40
N LEU A 182 10.62 -14.56 -6.86
CA LEU A 182 9.98 -15.34 -7.93
C LEU A 182 10.77 -15.28 -9.23
N ASN A 183 11.31 -14.11 -9.60
CA ASN A 183 12.11 -13.94 -10.82
C ASN A 183 13.51 -14.59 -10.77
N LYS A 184 13.91 -15.18 -9.63
CA LYS A 184 15.22 -15.83 -9.45
C LYS A 184 15.15 -17.36 -9.44
N ARG A 185 13.94 -17.93 -9.47
CA ARG A 185 13.69 -19.38 -9.53
C ARG A 185 13.38 -19.78 -10.97
#